data_AF-A0A1Z4R5K6-F1
#
_entry.id   AF-A0A1Z4R5K6-F1
#
_cell.length_a   1.000
_cell.length_b   1.000
_cell.length_c   1.000
_cell.angle_alpha   90.00
_cell.angle_beta   90.00
_cell.angle_gamma   90.00
#
_symmetry.space_group_name_H-M   'P 1'
#
loop_
_entity.id
_entity.type
_entity.pdbx_description
1 polymer ?
#
loop_
_entity_poly.entity_id
_entity_poly.type
_entity_poly.pdbx_seq_one_letter_code
_entity_poly.pdbx_strand_id
1 'polypeptide(L)'
;MPGLLVHIGAITNCSHPPGTVTANPSTPPRVFVNLSQAVLTINDVHSVAGCPLQVPALTPSGTKPQPCVTIRVQAATKVFINGAPVAIFTPATLGYSVEQIPQGPPNASLIQKRVIAT
;
A
#
# COMPACT_ATOMS: atom_id res chain seq x y z
N MET A 1 -10.06 1.99 -11.92
CA MET A 1 -10.75 2.94 -11.00
C MET A 1 -9.83 4.12 -10.84
N PRO A 2 -10.29 5.37 -10.91
CA PRO A 2 -9.41 6.52 -10.69
C PRO A 2 -8.79 6.49 -9.28
N GLY A 3 -7.49 6.74 -9.19
CA GLY A 3 -6.79 6.82 -7.91
C GLY A 3 -5.49 7.61 -8.01
N LEU A 4 -4.92 7.93 -6.85
CA LEU A 4 -3.69 8.69 -6.75
C LEU A 4 -2.50 7.78 -7.04
N LEU A 5 -1.61 8.24 -7.92
CA LEU A 5 -0.44 7.48 -8.34
C LEU A 5 0.55 7.27 -7.18
N VAL A 6 1.03 6.04 -7.00
CA VAL A 6 1.99 5.67 -5.95
C VAL A 6 3.43 5.73 -6.47
N HIS A 7 4.35 6.20 -5.63
CA HIS A 7 5.79 6.25 -5.90
C HIS A 7 6.60 5.91 -4.65
N ILE A 8 7.89 5.57 -4.81
CA ILE A 8 8.76 5.12 -3.72
C ILE A 8 8.97 6.17 -2.61
N GLY A 9 8.87 7.46 -2.93
CA GLY A 9 8.99 8.55 -1.96
C GLY A 9 7.73 8.82 -1.11
N ALA A 10 6.67 8.03 -1.26
CA ALA A 10 5.44 8.22 -0.49
C ALA A 10 5.61 7.71 0.95
N ILE A 11 5.19 8.50 1.94
CA ILE A 11 5.13 8.04 3.33
C ILE A 11 3.77 7.38 3.54
N THR A 12 3.77 6.06 3.68
CA THR A 12 2.55 5.29 3.91
C THR A 12 2.67 4.51 5.21
N ASN A 13 1.60 4.51 6.00
CA ASN A 13 1.46 3.75 7.23
C ASN A 13 0.16 2.95 7.18
N CYS A 14 0.10 1.76 7.78
CA CYS A 14 -1.20 1.13 7.99
C CYS A 14 -2.02 1.95 9.01
N SER A 15 -3.30 1.66 9.14
CA SER A 15 -4.19 2.34 10.09
C SER A 15 -3.82 2.09 11.56
N HIS A 16 -2.87 1.19 11.85
CA HIS A 16 -2.48 0.79 13.19
C HIS A 16 -1.02 1.21 13.47
N PRO A 17 -0.80 2.39 14.08
CA PRO A 17 0.54 2.83 14.46
C PRO A 17 1.23 1.81 15.39
N PRO A 18 2.56 1.63 15.28
CA PRO A 18 3.48 2.33 14.39
C PRO A 18 3.66 1.67 13.01
N GLY A 19 2.70 0.89 12.51
CA GLY A 19 2.86 0.10 11.30
C GLY A 19 3.27 0.89 10.06
N THR A 20 4.55 0.82 9.70
CA THR A 20 5.14 1.54 8.56
C THR A 20 5.08 0.68 7.30
N VAL A 21 4.85 1.32 6.16
CA VAL A 21 4.81 0.64 4.86
C VAL A 21 6.09 0.97 4.09
N THR A 22 6.80 -0.08 3.70
CA THR A 22 7.93 0.02 2.76
C THR A 22 7.48 -0.54 1.43
N ALA A 23 7.63 0.26 0.37
CA ALA A 23 7.27 -0.12 -0.98
C ALA A 23 8.53 -0.31 -1.83
N ASN A 24 8.67 -1.48 -2.44
CA ASN A 24 9.87 -1.87 -3.17
C ASN A 24 9.53 -2.18 -4.64
N PRO A 25 10.17 -1.48 -5.60
CA PRO A 25 10.08 -1.84 -7.00
C PRO A 25 10.55 -3.28 -7.24
N SER A 26 9.72 -4.06 -7.92
CA SER A 26 9.99 -5.44 -8.34
C SER A 26 10.93 -5.51 -9.56
N THR A 27 11.01 -4.41 -10.32
CA THR A 27 11.87 -4.27 -11.50
C THR A 27 12.58 -2.90 -11.50
N PRO A 28 13.70 -2.75 -12.23
CA PRO A 28 14.36 -1.46 -12.34
C PRO A 28 13.42 -0.38 -12.90
N PRO A 29 13.19 0.72 -12.17
CA PRO A 29 12.21 1.73 -12.57
C PRO A 29 12.60 2.43 -13.87
N ARG A 30 11.59 2.84 -14.64
CA ARG A 30 11.74 3.57 -15.92
C ARG A 30 11.05 4.92 -15.94
N VAL A 31 10.06 5.10 -15.06
CA VAL A 31 9.26 6.32 -14.97
C VAL A 31 9.42 6.90 -13.58
N PHE A 32 9.73 8.18 -13.53
CA PHE A 32 9.94 8.93 -12.30
C PHE A 32 8.99 10.13 -12.27
N VAL A 33 8.52 10.47 -11.08
CA VAL A 33 7.81 11.72 -10.77
C VAL A 33 8.65 12.55 -9.81
N ASN A 34 8.39 13.85 -9.74
CA ASN A 34 9.11 14.76 -8.85
C ASN A 34 10.64 14.62 -8.98
N LEU A 35 11.10 14.49 -10.23
CA LEU A 35 12.49 14.32 -10.67
C LEU A 35 13.19 13.00 -10.31
N SER A 36 12.92 12.40 -9.15
CA SER A 36 13.69 11.23 -8.66
C SER A 36 12.86 10.10 -8.05
N GLN A 37 11.54 10.25 -7.94
CA GLN A 37 10.70 9.26 -7.27
C GLN A 37 10.15 8.26 -8.28
N ALA A 38 10.65 7.03 -8.21
CA ALA A 38 10.18 5.93 -9.06
C ALA A 38 8.68 5.68 -8.86
N VAL A 39 7.93 5.63 -9.96
CA VAL A 39 6.52 5.25 -9.95
C VAL A 39 6.39 3.74 -9.74
N LEU A 40 5.46 3.33 -8.89
CA LEU A 40 5.19 1.93 -8.60
C LEU A 40 4.09 1.34 -9.50
N THR A 41 4.16 0.04 -9.72
CA THR A 41 3.20 -0.78 -10.44
C THR A 41 2.49 -1.75 -9.51
N ILE A 42 1.42 -2.40 -9.98
CA ILE A 42 0.69 -3.41 -9.20
C ILE A 42 1.56 -4.62 -8.81
N ASN A 43 2.68 -4.83 -9.50
CA ASN A 43 3.62 -5.92 -9.22
C ASN A 43 4.56 -5.59 -8.06
N ASP A 44 4.60 -4.33 -7.61
CA ASP A 44 5.51 -3.89 -6.56
C ASP A 44 4.94 -4.21 -5.17
N VAL A 45 5.84 -4.63 -4.27
CA VAL A 45 5.45 -5.11 -2.95
C VAL A 45 5.38 -3.96 -1.97
N HIS A 46 4.28 -3.88 -1.23
CA HIS A 46 4.06 -2.89 -0.17
C HIS A 46 3.99 -3.63 1.17
N SER A 47 5.15 -3.88 1.77
CA SER A 47 5.27 -4.60 3.04
C SER A 47 5.01 -3.69 4.23
N VAL A 48 4.38 -4.22 5.27
CA VAL A 48 4.12 -3.51 6.52
C VAL A 48 4.96 -4.10 7.65
N ALA A 49 5.64 -3.25 8.41
CA ALA A 49 6.43 -3.63 9.58
C ALA A 49 5.97 -2.88 10.84
N GLY A 50 6.04 -3.52 12.00
CA GLY A 50 5.74 -2.87 13.29
C GLY A 50 4.26 -2.66 13.62
N CYS A 51 3.33 -3.22 12.83
CA CYS A 51 1.90 -3.15 13.15
C CYS A 51 1.59 -3.98 14.40
N PRO A 52 1.07 -3.39 15.49
CA PRO A 52 0.84 -4.09 16.75
C PRO A 52 -0.59 -4.64 16.87
N LEU A 53 -1.38 -4.64 15.79
CA LEU A 53 -2.81 -4.95 15.87
C LEU A 53 -3.03 -6.31 16.52
N GLN A 54 -3.87 -6.31 17.54
CA GLN A 54 -4.46 -7.50 18.14
C GLN A 54 -5.98 -7.39 18.06
N VAL A 55 -6.64 -8.52 17.86
CA VAL A 55 -8.11 -8.62 17.87
C VAL A 55 -8.56 -9.52 19.03
N PRO A 56 -9.79 -9.37 19.53
CA PRO A 56 -10.35 -10.29 20.52
C PRO A 56 -10.28 -11.74 20.02
N ALA A 57 -9.83 -12.65 20.88
CA ALA A 57 -9.88 -14.08 20.63
C ALA A 57 -11.18 -14.69 21.17
N LEU A 58 -11.41 -15.99 20.92
CA LEU A 58 -12.57 -16.71 21.42
C LEU A 58 -12.56 -16.95 22.94
N THR A 59 -11.49 -16.58 23.63
CA THR A 59 -11.40 -16.69 25.10
C THR A 59 -11.70 -15.34 25.76
N PRO A 60 -12.32 -15.31 26.97
CA PRO A 60 -12.79 -14.08 27.60
C PRO A 60 -11.75 -12.97 27.82
N SER A 61 -10.46 -13.33 27.91
CA SER A 61 -9.33 -12.41 28.10
C SER A 61 -8.25 -12.54 27.03
N GLY A 62 -8.47 -13.35 25.99
CA GLY A 62 -7.47 -13.62 24.97
C GLY A 62 -7.49 -12.57 23.86
N THR A 63 -6.31 -12.29 23.35
CA THR A 63 -6.14 -11.56 22.10
C THR A 63 -5.38 -12.41 21.10
N LYS A 64 -5.64 -12.18 19.81
CA LYS A 64 -4.92 -12.80 18.71
C LYS A 64 -4.17 -11.72 17.93
N PRO A 65 -2.84 -11.81 17.76
CA PRO A 65 -2.11 -10.92 16.87
C PRO A 65 -2.65 -11.02 15.44
N GLN A 66 -3.02 -9.87 14.87
CA GLN A 66 -3.44 -9.73 13.48
C GLN A 66 -2.69 -8.55 12.84
N PRO A 67 -1.34 -8.54 12.85
CA PRO A 67 -0.59 -7.42 12.28
C PRO A 67 -0.87 -7.31 10.78
N CYS A 68 -1.07 -6.10 10.27
CA CYS A 68 -0.90 -5.84 8.84
C CYS A 68 0.51 -6.28 8.45
N VAL A 69 0.63 -7.08 7.39
CA VAL A 69 1.92 -7.47 6.79
C VAL A 69 2.07 -6.94 5.37
N THR A 70 0.97 -6.61 4.70
CA THR A 70 0.97 -6.04 3.35
C THR A 70 -0.12 -4.98 3.19
N ILE A 71 0.12 -4.03 2.28
CA ILE A 71 -0.91 -3.17 1.71
C ILE A 71 -1.23 -3.69 0.30
N ARG A 72 -2.50 -3.91 -0.01
CA ARG A 72 -2.93 -4.20 -1.38
C ARG A 72 -3.43 -2.93 -2.04
N VAL A 73 -2.62 -2.43 -2.97
CA VAL A 73 -2.94 -1.30 -3.84
C VAL A 73 -3.85 -1.74 -4.98
N GLN A 74 -4.48 -0.77 -5.64
CA GLN A 74 -5.34 -1.05 -6.80
C GLN A 74 -4.55 -0.80 -8.10
N ALA A 75 -4.99 -1.47 -9.18
CA ALA A 75 -4.45 -1.27 -10.51
C ALA A 75 -5.18 -0.13 -11.24
N ALA A 76 -4.44 0.75 -11.88
CA ALA A 76 -5.00 1.60 -12.93
C ALA A 76 -5.46 0.75 -14.12
N THR A 77 -6.42 1.25 -14.90
CA THR A 77 -6.99 0.55 -16.06
C THR A 77 -6.45 1.05 -17.40
N LYS A 78 -5.82 2.23 -17.43
CA LYS A 78 -5.35 2.89 -18.67
C LYS A 78 -3.87 3.27 -18.64
N VAL A 79 -3.27 3.42 -17.46
CA VAL A 79 -1.87 3.83 -17.33
C VAL A 79 -1.01 2.62 -16.99
N PHE A 80 -0.06 2.31 -17.87
CA PHE A 80 0.83 1.16 -17.76
C PHE A 80 2.29 1.63 -17.84
N ILE A 81 3.16 0.96 -17.08
CA ILE A 81 4.62 1.11 -17.17
C ILE A 81 5.17 -0.28 -17.46
N ASN A 82 5.92 -0.41 -18.56
CA ASN A 82 6.47 -1.70 -19.01
C ASN A 82 5.41 -2.82 -19.13
N GLY A 83 4.18 -2.48 -19.53
CA GLY A 83 3.07 -3.44 -19.66
C GLY A 83 2.37 -3.80 -18.35
N ALA A 84 2.84 -3.32 -17.20
CA ALA A 84 2.17 -3.50 -15.91
C ALA A 84 1.32 -2.26 -15.55
N PRO A 85 0.09 -2.42 -15.04
CA PRO A 85 -0.70 -1.31 -14.51
C PRO A 85 0.05 -0.55 -13.42
N VAL A 86 -0.04 0.78 -13.44
CA VAL A 86 0.49 1.58 -12.31
C VAL A 86 -0.31 1.33 -11.04
N ALA A 87 0.38 1.34 -9.90
CA ALA A 87 -0.24 1.25 -8.60
C ALA A 87 -0.92 2.58 -8.26
N ILE A 88 -2.16 2.47 -7.77
CA ILE A 88 -2.95 3.61 -7.33
C ILE A 88 -3.50 3.39 -5.92
N PHE A 89 -3.52 4.47 -5.14
CA PHE A 89 -4.28 4.54 -3.91
C PHE A 89 -5.70 5.00 -4.19
N THR A 90 -6.64 4.21 -3.68
CA THR A 90 -8.08 4.47 -3.72
C THR A 90 -8.64 4.22 -2.32
N PRO A 91 -9.90 4.60 -2.05
CA PRO A 91 -10.56 4.20 -0.81
C PRO A 91 -10.65 2.67 -0.60
N ALA A 92 -10.48 1.87 -1.67
CA ALA A 92 -10.45 0.41 -1.63
C ALA A 92 -9.03 -0.19 -1.42
N THR A 93 -8.00 0.64 -1.23
CA THR A 93 -6.69 0.17 -0.79
C THR A 93 -6.78 -0.22 0.67
N LEU A 94 -6.38 -1.46 1.00
CA LEU A 94 -6.51 -2.00 2.37
C LEU A 94 -5.20 -2.64 2.83
N GLY A 95 -4.97 -2.59 4.15
CA GLY A 95 -3.99 -3.45 4.80
C GLY A 95 -4.49 -4.89 4.92
N TYR A 96 -3.59 -5.86 4.94
CA TYR A 96 -3.93 -7.28 5.07
C TYR A 96 -3.07 -7.94 6.15
N SER A 97 -3.69 -8.76 6.99
CA SER A 97 -2.96 -9.58 7.95
C SER A 97 -2.22 -10.74 7.29
N VAL A 98 -1.39 -11.44 8.06
CA VAL A 98 -0.75 -12.70 7.62
C VAL A 98 -1.78 -13.73 7.16
N GLU A 99 -2.96 -13.75 7.79
CA GLU A 99 -4.09 -14.62 7.44
C GLU A 99 -4.92 -14.08 6.27
N GLN A 100 -4.43 -13.04 5.59
CA GLN A 100 -5.09 -12.36 4.47
C GLN A 100 -6.46 -11.76 4.85
N ILE A 101 -6.65 -11.42 6.13
CA ILE A 101 -7.85 -10.71 6.59
C ILE A 101 -7.69 -9.23 6.21
N PRO A 102 -8.62 -8.65 5.44
CA PRO A 102 -8.61 -7.23 5.12
C PRO A 102 -8.76 -6.38 6.38
N GLN A 103 -7.99 -5.30 6.43
CA GLN A 103 -8.00 -4.30 7.49
C GLN A 103 -8.29 -2.93 6.88
N GLY A 104 -8.41 -1.91 7.72
CA GLY A 104 -8.70 -0.55 7.27
C GLY A 104 -7.72 0.00 6.22
N PRO A 105 -8.11 1.09 5.54
CA PRO A 105 -7.26 1.74 4.55
C PRO A 105 -5.98 2.31 5.21
N PRO A 106 -4.84 2.31 4.49
CA PRO A 106 -3.63 2.93 4.99
C PRO A 106 -3.73 4.45 5.00
N ASN A 107 -2.93 5.07 5.86
CA ASN A 107 -2.69 6.51 5.85
C ASN A 107 -1.52 6.80 4.90
N ALA A 108 -1.75 7.58 3.85
CA ALA A 108 -0.71 7.97 2.91
C ALA A 108 -0.51 9.50 2.92
N SER A 109 0.75 9.92 3.00
CA SER A 109 1.18 11.30 2.87
C SER A 109 2.36 11.39 1.90
N LEU A 110 2.66 12.60 1.44
CA LEU A 110 3.69 12.84 0.41
C LEU A 110 3.51 12.01 -0.88
N ILE A 111 2.28 11.57 -1.18
CA ILE A 111 1.91 10.96 -2.45
C ILE A 111 1.74 12.03 -3.55
N GLN A 112 1.76 11.59 -4.82
CA GLN A 112 1.54 12.48 -5.96
C GLN A 112 0.05 12.88 -6.07
N LYS A 113 -0.32 13.99 -5.41
CA LYS A 113 -1.70 14.51 -5.40
C LYS A 113 -2.17 15.11 -6.74
N ARG A 114 -1.25 15.45 -7.65
CA ARG A 114 -1.59 16.08 -8.93
C ARG A 114 -1.89 15.08 -10.05
N VAL A 115 -1.56 13.81 -9.85
CA VAL A 115 -1.72 12.77 -10.88
C VAL A 115 -2.76 11.77 -10.40
N ILE A 116 -3.90 11.76 -11.09
CA ILE A 116 -4.93 10.74 -10.95
C ILE A 116 -4.80 9.81 -12.15
N ALA A 117 -4.55 8.53 -11.91
CA ALA A 117 -4.52 7.50 -12.94
C ALA A 117 -5.81 6.69 -12.89
N THR A 118 -6.39 6.39 -14.05
CA THR A 118 -7.64 5.61 -14.18
C THR A 118 -7.38 4.20 -14.58
#